data_AF-A0A1Q3AY42-F1
#
_entry.id   AF-A0A1Q3AY42-F1
#
_cell.length_a   1.000
_cell.length_b   1.000
_cell.length_c   1.000
_cell.angle_alpha   90.00
_cell.angle_beta   90.00
_cell.angle_gamma   90.00
#
_symmetry.space_group_name_H-M   'P 1'
#
loop_
_entity.id
_entity.type
_entity.pdbx_description
1 polymer ?
#
loop_
_entity_poly.entity_id
_entity_poly.type
_entity_poly.pdbx_seq_one_letter_code
_entity_poly.pdbx_strand_id
1 'polypeptide(L)'
;QSTIRTSWYEYMETIKCQIMFFGFLQIYFHKQFHEKHIYMSKKCTTIWTTSDNKIIETIHPPSEKLHINIPNRKIQAAPFKLQLENINTTPTIYETNKIIEQNNYTNKHLQTLGFQLSFATLIYNITKYFIGDPICSKDRTADQLSNLKCGKLDFRWFKETFMTKNLTREDANQPYKAKFIIGLPTLFAEKIKSKYREQYNGIVPYDTLTYSDIFSIITKIGLEICNDIKINKQVKRDAKTYKKEL
;
A
#
# COMPACT_ATOMS: atom_id res chain seq x y z
N GLN A 1 9.59 -14.65 21.68
CA GLN A 1 8.88 -13.58 20.92
C GLN A 1 9.84 -13.04 19.86
N SER A 2 9.37 -12.82 18.62
CA SER A 2 10.19 -12.74 17.40
C SER A 2 11.34 -11.71 17.45
N THR A 3 12.58 -12.20 17.46
CA THR A 3 13.84 -11.43 17.53
C THR A 3 13.95 -10.33 16.47
N ILE A 4 13.52 -10.62 15.22
CA ILE A 4 13.61 -9.66 14.10
C ILE A 4 12.70 -8.45 14.28
N ARG A 5 11.50 -8.63 14.86
CA ARG A 5 10.55 -7.53 15.08
C ARG A 5 11.08 -6.57 16.14
N THR A 6 11.71 -7.09 17.19
CA THR A 6 12.37 -6.28 18.21
C THR A 6 13.51 -5.47 17.59
N SER A 7 14.36 -6.11 16.78
CA SER A 7 15.43 -5.41 16.06
C SER A 7 14.92 -4.35 15.08
N TRP A 8 13.74 -4.52 14.49
CA TRP A 8 13.11 -3.49 13.64
C TRP A 8 12.75 -2.23 14.44
N TYR A 9 12.11 -2.39 15.60
CA TYR A 9 11.76 -1.27 16.46
C TYR A 9 13.00 -0.55 16.99
N GLU A 10 14.02 -1.30 17.43
CA GLU A 10 15.31 -0.74 17.87
C GLU A 10 16.01 0.03 16.74
N TYR A 11 15.95 -0.49 15.52
CA TYR A 11 16.52 0.18 14.35
C TYR A 11 15.82 1.51 14.05
N MET A 12 14.48 1.54 14.07
CA MET A 12 13.70 2.78 13.87
C MET A 12 14.01 3.82 14.95
N GLU A 13 14.17 3.40 16.21
CA GLU A 13 14.59 4.29 17.30
C GLU A 13 15.99 4.86 17.10
N THR A 14 16.90 4.07 16.54
CA THR A 14 18.29 4.48 16.27
C THR A 14 18.36 5.53 15.18
N ILE A 15 17.65 5.33 14.08
CA ILE A 15 17.71 6.24 12.92
C ILE A 15 16.74 7.42 13.01
N LYS A 16 15.86 7.43 14.03
CA LYS A 16 14.79 8.44 14.23
C LYS A 16 13.95 8.68 12.97
N CYS A 17 13.71 7.61 12.21
CA CYS A 17 12.98 7.62 10.95
C CYS A 17 12.07 6.40 10.87
N GLN A 18 10.87 6.59 10.33
CA GLN A 18 9.89 5.52 10.18
C GLN A 18 10.15 4.76 8.89
N ILE A 19 10.74 3.56 9.00
CA ILE A 19 11.00 2.68 7.87
C ILE A 19 10.04 1.49 7.91
N MET A 20 9.41 1.20 6.77
CA MET A 20 8.54 0.03 6.60
C MET A 20 9.32 -1.26 6.92
N PHE A 21 8.66 -2.20 7.60
CA PHE A 21 9.28 -3.46 8.03
C PHE A 21 10.05 -4.18 6.90
N PHE A 22 9.50 -4.22 5.69
CA PHE A 22 10.17 -4.86 4.54
C PHE A 22 11.44 -4.14 4.07
N GLY A 23 11.50 -2.81 4.20
CA GLY A 23 12.71 -2.03 3.94
C GLY A 23 13.79 -2.32 4.99
N PHE A 24 13.42 -2.40 6.26
CA PHE A 24 14.33 -2.83 7.33
C PHE A 24 14.79 -4.28 7.13
N LEU A 25 13.90 -5.18 6.72
CA LEU A 25 14.20 -6.60 6.54
C LEU A 25 15.35 -6.80 5.56
N GLN A 26 15.36 -6.05 4.44
CA GLN A 26 16.45 -6.09 3.47
C GLN A 26 17.79 -5.69 4.11
N ILE A 27 17.81 -4.60 4.87
CA ILE A 27 19.00 -4.10 5.56
C ILE A 27 19.47 -5.10 6.62
N TYR A 28 18.55 -5.66 7.39
CA TYR A 28 18.80 -6.61 8.47
C TYR A 28 19.47 -7.89 7.94
N PHE A 29 18.89 -8.50 6.89
CA PHE A 29 19.44 -9.71 6.29
C PHE A 29 20.73 -9.43 5.51
N HIS A 30 20.87 -8.27 4.87
CA HIS A 30 22.12 -7.88 4.21
C HIS A 30 23.27 -7.70 5.21
N LYS A 31 23.01 -7.15 6.40
CA LYS A 31 24.01 -7.03 7.47
C LYS A 31 24.36 -8.37 8.12
N GLN A 32 23.38 -9.26 8.28
CA GLN A 32 23.58 -10.50 9.01
C GLN A 32 24.13 -11.66 8.16
N PHE A 33 23.87 -11.65 6.86
CA PHE A 33 24.32 -12.68 5.92
C PHE A 33 25.16 -11.99 4.85
N HIS A 34 26.43 -11.74 5.21
CA HIS A 34 27.42 -10.93 4.48
C HIS A 34 27.71 -11.30 3.00
N GLU A 35 26.96 -12.21 2.38
CA GLU A 35 27.22 -12.65 1.00
C GLU A 35 26.05 -13.35 0.29
N LYS A 36 24.82 -13.22 0.79
CA LYS A 36 23.65 -13.75 0.07
C LYS A 36 22.82 -12.61 -0.45
N HIS A 37 22.96 -12.34 -1.75
CA HIS A 37 22.00 -11.56 -2.51
C HIS A 37 20.60 -12.04 -2.12
N ILE A 38 19.86 -11.22 -1.36
CA ILE A 38 18.43 -11.38 -1.26
C ILE A 38 17.96 -11.16 -2.69
N TYR A 39 17.67 -12.25 -3.40
CA TYR A 39 17.16 -12.15 -4.76
C TYR A 39 15.81 -11.42 -4.66
N MET A 40 15.87 -10.11 -4.91
CA MET A 40 14.72 -9.26 -5.21
C MET A 40 13.85 -10.03 -6.19
N SER A 41 12.54 -10.07 -5.95
CA SER A 41 11.54 -10.88 -6.69
C SER A 41 11.99 -11.14 -8.13
N LYS A 42 12.62 -12.29 -8.38
CA LYS A 42 12.88 -12.71 -9.76
C LYS A 42 11.50 -12.82 -10.39
N LYS A 43 11.36 -12.26 -11.59
CA LYS A 43 10.13 -12.35 -12.39
C LYS A 43 9.62 -13.79 -12.31
N CYS A 44 8.44 -14.01 -11.72
CA CYS A 44 7.83 -15.33 -11.57
C CYS A 44 7.19 -15.75 -12.89
N THR A 45 7.98 -15.77 -13.95
CA THR A 45 7.55 -16.18 -15.29
C THR A 45 8.06 -17.57 -15.60
N THR A 46 7.27 -18.31 -16.36
CA THR A 46 7.68 -19.59 -16.93
C THR A 46 8.03 -19.36 -18.41
N ILE A 47 9.09 -20.00 -18.87
CA ILE A 47 9.45 -20.01 -20.28
C ILE A 47 8.72 -21.17 -20.95
N TRP A 48 7.90 -20.86 -21.93
CA TRP A 48 7.12 -21.81 -22.71
C TRP A 48 7.70 -21.92 -24.11
N THR A 49 7.70 -23.14 -24.65
CA THR A 49 8.10 -23.41 -26.04
C THR A 49 6.88 -23.91 -26.80
N THR A 50 6.51 -23.19 -27.85
CA THR A 50 5.37 -23.53 -28.69
C THR A 50 5.72 -24.70 -29.61
N SER A 51 4.71 -25.19 -30.33
CA SER A 51 4.91 -26.25 -31.33
C SER A 51 5.80 -25.80 -32.48
N ASP A 52 5.79 -24.50 -32.76
CA ASP A 52 6.58 -23.86 -33.81
C ASP A 52 7.95 -23.36 -33.30
N ASN A 53 8.40 -23.86 -32.13
CA ASN A 53 9.64 -23.48 -31.47
C ASN A 53 9.76 -21.98 -31.08
N LYS A 54 8.64 -21.25 -31.01
CA LYS A 54 8.61 -19.89 -30.46
C LYS A 54 8.75 -19.96 -28.93
N ILE A 55 9.52 -19.03 -28.38
CA ILE A 55 9.71 -18.89 -26.93
C ILE A 55 8.78 -17.79 -26.41
N ILE A 56 7.98 -18.12 -25.41
CA ILE A 56 7.04 -17.19 -24.78
C ILE A 56 7.30 -17.17 -23.27
N GLU A 57 7.48 -15.98 -22.71
CA GLU A 57 7.70 -15.80 -21.28
C GLU A 57 6.42 -15.27 -20.61
N THR A 58 5.69 -16.16 -19.93
CA THR A 58 4.43 -15.84 -19.26
C THR A 58 4.28 -16.65 -17.97
N ILE A 59 3.50 -16.13 -17.03
CA ILE A 59 3.25 -16.84 -15.77
C ILE A 59 2.40 -18.09 -16.02
N HIS A 60 1.36 -17.95 -16.85
CA HIS A 60 0.44 -19.02 -17.24
C HIS A 60 0.81 -19.61 -18.60
N PRO A 61 0.43 -20.87 -18.88
CA PRO A 61 0.48 -21.42 -20.23
C PRO A 61 -0.21 -20.48 -21.24
N PRO A 62 0.42 -20.13 -22.36
CA PRO A 62 -0.18 -19.27 -23.39
C PRO A 62 -1.22 -20.03 -24.22
N SER A 63 -2.12 -19.31 -24.88
CA SER A 63 -3.16 -19.87 -25.77
C SER A 63 -2.62 -20.38 -27.13
N GLU A 64 -1.41 -20.93 -27.15
CA GLU A 64 -0.78 -21.55 -28.32
C GLU A 64 -0.58 -23.05 -28.06
N LYS A 65 -0.38 -23.84 -29.13
CA LYS A 65 -0.06 -25.27 -28.96
C LYS A 65 1.37 -25.40 -28.43
N LEU A 66 1.55 -26.12 -27.33
CA LEU A 66 2.79 -26.22 -26.57
C LEU A 66 3.44 -27.60 -26.68
N HIS A 67 4.75 -27.60 -26.50
CA HIS A 67 5.50 -28.79 -26.14
C HIS A 67 5.89 -28.73 -24.66
N ILE A 68 5.47 -29.74 -23.89
CA ILE A 68 5.82 -29.87 -22.49
C ILE A 68 6.85 -30.99 -22.35
N ASN A 69 8.00 -30.66 -21.77
CA ASN A 69 9.01 -31.65 -21.41
C ASN A 69 8.65 -32.24 -20.04
N ILE A 70 8.44 -33.55 -20.01
CA ILE A 70 8.33 -34.35 -18.79
C ILE A 70 9.55 -35.28 -18.71
N PRO A 71 9.87 -35.87 -17.55
CA PRO A 71 10.99 -36.80 -17.45
C PRO A 71 10.89 -37.90 -18.52
N ASN A 72 11.91 -37.96 -19.38
CA ASN A 72 12.08 -38.92 -20.47
C ASN A 72 11.06 -38.87 -21.63
N ARG A 73 10.16 -37.87 -21.71
CA ARG A 73 9.22 -37.72 -22.83
C ARG A 73 8.87 -36.25 -23.13
N LYS A 74 8.49 -35.99 -24.38
CA LYS A 74 7.93 -34.71 -24.83
C LYS A 74 6.46 -34.92 -25.18
N ILE A 75 5.57 -34.17 -24.56
CA ILE A 75 4.12 -34.25 -24.80
C ILE A 75 3.62 -32.97 -25.47
N GLN A 76 2.55 -33.08 -26.24
CA GLN A 76 1.86 -31.94 -26.81
C GLN A 76 0.69 -31.51 -25.92
N ALA A 77 0.45 -30.20 -25.87
CA ALA A 77 -0.64 -29.60 -25.13
C ALA A 77 -1.30 -28.49 -25.95
N ALA A 78 -2.62 -28.43 -26.00
CA ALA A 78 -3.36 -27.41 -26.75
C ALA A 78 -4.51 -26.83 -25.91
N PRO A 79 -4.75 -25.51 -25.92
CA PRO A 79 -5.78 -24.89 -25.07
C PRO A 79 -7.21 -25.30 -25.42
N PHE A 80 -7.52 -25.41 -26.71
CA PHE A 80 -8.88 -25.67 -27.20
C PHE A 80 -8.91 -26.91 -28.07
N LYS A 81 -9.98 -27.69 -27.93
CA LYS A 81 -10.35 -28.74 -28.88
C LYS A 81 -11.08 -28.10 -30.06
N LEU A 82 -10.60 -28.35 -31.28
CA LEU A 82 -11.30 -27.98 -32.50
C LEU A 82 -12.12 -29.20 -32.95
N GLN A 83 -13.43 -29.03 -33.09
CA GLN A 83 -14.33 -30.08 -33.57
C GLN A 83 -14.29 -30.10 -35.10
N LEU A 84 -14.21 -31.29 -35.72
CA LEU A 84 -14.49 -31.42 -37.15
C LEU A 84 -16.01 -31.48 -37.36
N GLU A 85 -16.51 -30.83 -38.40
CA GLU A 85 -17.95 -30.66 -38.69
C GLU A 85 -18.72 -31.96 -39.00
N ASN A 86 -18.07 -33.14 -39.01
CA ASN A 86 -18.70 -34.40 -39.39
C ASN A 86 -19.09 -35.24 -38.16
N ILE A 87 -20.37 -35.14 -37.77
CA ILE A 87 -20.93 -35.65 -36.52
C ILE A 87 -21.17 -37.19 -36.55
N ASN A 88 -20.90 -37.87 -37.66
CA ASN A 88 -21.34 -39.26 -37.91
C ASN A 88 -20.22 -40.33 -38.03
N THR A 89 -18.99 -40.04 -37.61
CA THR A 89 -17.89 -41.04 -37.63
C THR A 89 -17.52 -41.52 -36.23
N THR A 90 -17.18 -42.81 -36.13
CA THR A 90 -16.65 -43.42 -34.90
C THR A 90 -15.42 -42.65 -34.39
N PRO A 91 -15.24 -42.48 -33.07
CA PRO A 91 -14.14 -41.72 -32.52
C PRO A 91 -12.80 -42.22 -33.06
N THR A 92 -12.13 -41.40 -33.85
CA THR A 92 -10.84 -41.78 -34.43
C THR A 92 -9.73 -41.57 -33.41
N ILE A 93 -8.62 -42.31 -33.56
CA ILE A 93 -7.39 -42.11 -32.76
C ILE A 93 -6.97 -40.62 -32.76
N TYR A 94 -7.26 -39.89 -33.84
CA TYR A 94 -7.02 -38.46 -33.98
C TYR A 94 -7.80 -37.61 -32.96
N GLU A 95 -9.10 -37.88 -32.78
CA GLU A 95 -9.94 -37.15 -31.83
C GLU A 95 -9.54 -37.43 -30.38
N THR A 96 -9.16 -38.67 -30.08
CA THR A 96 -8.61 -39.04 -28.78
C THR A 96 -7.30 -38.30 -28.48
N ASN A 97 -6.40 -38.18 -29.46
CA ASN A 97 -5.17 -37.41 -29.31
C ASN A 97 -5.43 -35.93 -29.03
N LYS A 98 -6.44 -35.32 -29.68
CA LYS A 98 -6.83 -33.93 -29.40
C LYS A 98 -7.36 -33.74 -27.97
N ILE A 99 -8.11 -34.71 -27.46
CA ILE A 99 -8.56 -34.70 -26.06
C ILE A 99 -7.36 -34.83 -25.10
N ILE A 100 -6.40 -35.70 -25.40
CA ILE A 100 -5.19 -35.86 -24.61
C ILE A 100 -4.37 -34.57 -24.60
N GLU A 101 -4.17 -33.93 -25.76
CA GLU A 101 -3.50 -32.63 -25.87
C GLU A 101 -4.20 -31.55 -25.01
N GLN A 102 -5.53 -31.51 -25.02
CA GLN A 102 -6.28 -30.55 -24.21
C GLN A 102 -6.15 -30.84 -22.71
N ASN A 103 -6.26 -32.10 -22.31
CA ASN A 103 -6.09 -32.50 -20.91
C ASN A 103 -4.70 -32.19 -20.39
N ASN A 104 -3.65 -32.38 -21.20
CA ASN A 104 -2.30 -32.00 -20.86
C ASN A 104 -2.17 -30.49 -20.61
N TYR A 105 -2.83 -29.67 -21.44
CA TYR A 105 -2.87 -28.22 -21.25
C TYR A 105 -3.57 -27.83 -19.94
N THR A 106 -4.77 -28.35 -19.70
CA THR A 106 -5.56 -28.08 -18.50
C THR A 106 -4.79 -28.49 -17.23
N ASN A 107 -4.21 -29.69 -17.21
CA ASN A 107 -3.42 -30.16 -16.07
C ASN A 107 -2.22 -29.25 -15.80
N LYS A 108 -1.52 -28.80 -16.84
CA LYS A 108 -0.39 -27.88 -16.69
C LYS A 108 -0.86 -26.51 -16.16
N HIS A 109 -1.98 -26.01 -16.66
CA HIS A 109 -2.58 -24.76 -16.19
C HIS A 109 -2.98 -24.84 -14.71
N LEU A 110 -3.62 -25.93 -14.29
CA LEU A 110 -3.99 -26.19 -12.90
C LEU A 110 -2.76 -26.25 -11.97
N GLN A 111 -1.67 -26.89 -12.39
CA GLN A 111 -0.42 -26.89 -11.61
C GLN A 111 0.14 -25.49 -11.41
N THR A 112 0.15 -24.66 -12.47
CA THR A 112 0.58 -23.27 -12.37
C THR A 112 -0.29 -22.48 -11.40
N LEU A 113 -1.61 -22.63 -11.46
CA LEU A 113 -2.53 -21.98 -10.52
C LEU A 113 -2.30 -22.44 -9.07
N GLY A 114 -2.13 -23.75 -8.85
CA GLY A 114 -1.86 -24.30 -7.53
C GLY A 114 -0.54 -23.79 -6.93
N PHE A 115 0.50 -23.64 -7.75
CA PHE A 115 1.77 -23.03 -7.33
C PHE A 115 1.62 -21.55 -6.96
N GLN A 116 0.86 -20.77 -7.75
CA GLN A 116 0.61 -19.37 -7.42
C GLN A 116 -0.16 -19.23 -6.11
N LEU A 117 -1.19 -20.06 -5.91
CA LEU A 117 -2.01 -20.00 -4.70
C LEU A 117 -1.17 -20.37 -3.47
N SER A 118 -0.36 -21.43 -3.55
CA SER A 118 0.52 -21.82 -2.44
C SER A 118 1.56 -20.74 -2.12
N PHE A 119 2.12 -20.07 -3.13
CA PHE A 119 3.02 -18.95 -2.95
C PHE A 119 2.34 -17.75 -2.28
N ALA A 120 1.13 -17.39 -2.72
CA ALA A 120 0.33 -16.34 -2.11
C ALA A 120 -0.03 -16.66 -0.65
N THR A 121 -0.42 -17.92 -0.37
CA THR A 121 -0.68 -18.41 0.99
C THR A 121 0.57 -18.35 1.87
N LEU A 122 1.73 -18.73 1.34
CA LEU A 122 3.00 -18.67 2.06
C LEU A 122 3.36 -17.21 2.40
N ILE A 123 3.26 -16.29 1.44
CA ILE A 123 3.48 -14.86 1.67
C ILE A 123 2.52 -14.34 2.74
N TYR A 124 1.24 -14.67 2.64
CA TYR A 124 0.24 -14.27 3.64
C TYR A 124 0.60 -14.79 5.02
N ASN A 125 0.97 -16.06 5.16
CA ASN A 125 1.34 -16.67 6.45
C ASN A 125 2.60 -16.05 7.05
N ILE A 126 3.64 -15.79 6.23
CA ILE A 126 4.85 -15.08 6.66
C ILE A 126 4.49 -13.67 7.14
N THR A 127 3.73 -12.93 6.33
CA THR A 127 3.29 -11.57 6.66
C THR A 127 2.49 -11.57 7.96
N LYS A 128 1.54 -12.50 8.10
CA LYS A 128 0.72 -12.67 9.29
C LYS A 128 1.54 -13.01 10.53
N TYR A 129 2.56 -13.84 10.40
CA TYR A 129 3.44 -14.21 11.51
C TYR A 129 4.25 -13.02 12.03
N PHE A 130 4.84 -12.23 11.13
CA PHE A 130 5.72 -11.11 11.52
C PHE A 130 4.96 -9.83 11.89
N ILE A 131 3.94 -9.48 11.11
CA ILE A 131 3.25 -8.18 11.18
C ILE A 131 1.88 -8.33 11.88
N GLY A 132 1.35 -9.55 11.99
CA GLY A 132 -0.04 -9.79 12.38
C GLY A 132 -0.95 -9.83 11.16
N ASP A 133 -2.24 -10.09 11.37
CA ASP A 133 -3.20 -10.24 10.27
C ASP A 133 -3.27 -8.97 9.40
N PRO A 134 -2.85 -9.02 8.12
CA PRO A 134 -2.83 -7.86 7.24
C PRO A 134 -4.23 -7.24 7.07
N ILE A 135 -5.28 -8.06 7.14
CA ILE A 135 -6.67 -7.60 7.00
C ILE A 135 -7.04 -6.74 8.22
N CYS A 136 -6.74 -7.21 9.43
CA CYS A 136 -6.97 -6.47 10.67
C CYS A 136 -6.09 -5.21 10.79
N SER A 137 -4.90 -5.20 10.16
CA SER A 137 -4.02 -4.03 10.16
C SER A 137 -4.66 -2.81 9.46
N LYS A 138 -5.56 -3.03 8.49
CA LYS A 138 -6.31 -1.98 7.81
C LYS A 138 -7.29 -1.28 8.78
N ASP A 139 -8.03 -2.06 9.57
CA ASP A 139 -9.00 -1.55 10.56
C ASP A 139 -8.30 -0.77 11.68
N ARG A 140 -7.18 -1.30 12.20
CA ARG A 140 -6.37 -0.61 13.22
C ARG A 140 -5.86 0.75 12.73
N THR A 141 -5.50 0.87 11.46
CA THR A 141 -5.03 2.13 10.89
C THR A 141 -6.19 3.14 10.78
N ALA A 142 -7.42 2.68 10.50
CA ALA A 142 -8.62 3.51 10.50
C ALA A 142 -8.94 4.06 11.90
N ASP A 143 -8.89 3.20 12.91
CA ASP A 143 -9.12 3.59 14.31
C ASP A 143 -8.02 4.49 14.87
N GLN A 144 -6.77 4.28 14.45
CA GLN A 144 -5.69 5.17 14.84
C GLN A 144 -5.79 6.56 14.19
N LEU A 145 -6.32 6.64 12.97
CA LEU A 145 -6.49 7.92 12.27
C LEU A 145 -7.68 8.70 12.83
N SER A 146 -8.78 8.02 13.17
CA SER A 146 -9.97 8.65 13.79
C SER A 146 -9.66 9.24 15.17
N ASN A 147 -8.72 8.63 15.90
CA ASN A 147 -8.28 9.08 17.22
C ASN A 147 -7.07 10.03 17.18
N LEU A 148 -6.47 10.29 16.01
CA LEU A 148 -5.29 11.16 15.91
C LEU A 148 -5.68 12.62 16.16
N LYS A 149 -5.12 13.20 17.22
CA LYS A 149 -5.30 14.62 17.56
C LYS A 149 -3.94 15.32 17.63
N CYS A 150 -3.90 16.53 17.10
CA CYS A 150 -2.80 17.47 17.26
C CYS A 150 -2.79 17.95 18.72
N GLY A 151 -1.88 17.39 19.52
CA GLY A 151 -1.68 17.77 20.92
C GLY A 151 -1.01 19.16 21.06
N LYS A 152 0.09 19.22 21.82
CA LYS A 152 0.85 20.47 22.09
C LYS A 152 1.47 21.05 20.82
N LEU A 153 0.70 21.81 20.03
CA LEU A 153 1.12 22.71 18.93
C LEU A 153 2.17 22.21 17.92
N ASP A 154 2.53 20.92 17.93
CA ASP A 154 3.43 20.32 16.96
C ASP A 154 2.62 19.94 15.72
N PHE A 155 2.25 20.98 14.97
CA PHE A 155 1.54 20.85 13.72
C PHE A 155 2.34 20.07 12.68
N ARG A 156 3.67 20.15 12.72
CA ARG A 156 4.54 19.44 11.79
C ARG A 156 4.40 17.93 11.98
N TRP A 157 4.58 17.45 13.21
CA TRP A 157 4.42 16.04 13.52
C TRP A 157 3.01 15.54 13.19
N PHE A 158 1.97 16.30 13.57
CA PHE A 158 0.58 15.95 13.28
C PHE A 158 0.33 15.82 11.77
N LYS A 159 0.78 16.80 10.99
CA LYS A 159 0.67 16.81 9.53
C LYS A 159 1.38 15.60 8.92
N GLU A 160 2.65 15.38 9.24
CA GLU A 160 3.44 14.27 8.68
C GLU A 160 2.85 12.90 9.05
N THR A 161 2.41 12.74 10.30
CA THR A 161 1.79 11.50 10.79
C THR A 161 0.46 11.23 10.11
N PHE A 162 -0.40 12.25 10.01
CA PHE A 162 -1.70 12.10 9.35
C PHE A 162 -1.54 11.79 7.86
N MET A 163 -0.66 12.51 7.16
CA MET A 163 -0.44 12.30 5.73
C MET A 163 0.14 10.91 5.43
N THR A 164 1.12 10.46 6.21
CA THR A 164 1.69 9.11 6.06
C THR A 164 0.63 8.02 6.25
N LYS A 165 -0.23 8.16 7.26
CA LYS A 165 -1.31 7.19 7.51
C LYS A 165 -2.47 7.27 6.51
N ASN A 166 -2.73 8.44 5.92
CA ASN A 166 -3.79 8.63 4.94
C ASN A 166 -3.38 8.16 3.54
N LEU A 167 -2.14 8.44 3.12
CA LEU A 167 -1.62 8.10 1.79
C LEU A 167 -1.39 6.60 1.58
N THR A 168 -1.28 5.81 2.65
CA THR A 168 -1.13 4.35 2.57
C THR A 168 -2.46 3.60 2.44
N ARG A 169 -3.60 4.30 2.35
CA ARG A 169 -4.94 3.71 2.27
C ARG A 169 -5.46 3.65 0.83
N GLU A 170 -6.16 2.56 0.50
CA GLU A 170 -6.89 2.41 -0.77
C GLU A 170 -8.09 3.36 -0.89
N ASP A 171 -8.70 3.78 0.24
CA ASP A 171 -9.91 4.61 0.30
C ASP A 171 -9.63 6.10 0.59
N ALA A 172 -8.43 6.60 0.28
CA ALA A 172 -7.95 7.95 0.61
C ALA A 172 -8.87 9.11 0.12
N ASN A 173 -9.88 8.81 -0.71
CA ASN A 173 -10.89 9.73 -1.24
C ASN A 173 -12.14 9.92 -0.35
N GLN A 174 -12.33 9.16 0.74
CA GLN A 174 -13.38 9.38 1.77
C GLN A 174 -13.05 10.62 2.65
N PRO A 175 -13.95 11.18 3.51
CA PRO A 175 -13.85 12.56 4.03
C PRO A 175 -12.82 12.73 5.17
N TYR A 176 -11.57 12.34 4.91
CA TYR A 176 -10.44 12.47 5.82
C TYR A 176 -10.00 13.93 6.01
N LYS A 177 -10.36 14.85 5.10
CA LYS A 177 -10.14 16.29 5.26
C LYS A 177 -10.92 16.87 6.44
N ALA A 178 -12.16 16.43 6.63
CA ALA A 178 -12.95 16.80 7.80
C ALA A 178 -12.31 16.28 9.09
N LYS A 179 -11.85 15.02 9.08
CA LYS A 179 -11.12 14.42 10.21
C LYS A 179 -9.81 15.15 10.52
N PHE A 180 -9.07 15.57 9.50
CA PHE A 180 -7.84 16.35 9.67
C PHE A 180 -8.11 17.65 10.44
N ILE A 181 -9.15 18.39 10.05
CA ILE A 181 -9.52 19.64 10.73
C ILE A 181 -10.03 19.37 12.15
N ILE A 182 -10.82 18.32 12.37
CA ILE A 182 -11.28 17.91 13.72
C ILE A 182 -10.11 17.51 14.64
N GLY A 183 -9.04 16.96 14.08
CA GLY A 183 -7.84 16.60 14.83
C GLY A 183 -7.05 17.80 15.37
N LEU A 184 -7.28 19.02 14.87
CA LEU A 184 -6.61 20.22 15.35
C LEU A 184 -7.15 20.68 16.73
N PRO A 185 -6.41 21.53 17.48
CA PRO A 185 -6.94 22.11 18.71
C PRO A 185 -8.30 22.79 18.47
N THR A 186 -9.30 22.52 19.31
CA THR A 186 -10.71 22.83 19.05
C THR A 186 -10.97 24.27 18.58
N LEU A 187 -10.43 25.26 19.31
CA LEU A 187 -10.63 26.68 18.96
C LEU A 187 -9.95 27.05 17.63
N PHE A 188 -8.81 26.42 17.33
CA PHE A 188 -8.10 26.62 16.07
C PHE A 188 -8.85 25.98 14.89
N ALA A 189 -9.37 24.76 15.09
CA ALA A 189 -10.22 24.06 14.13
C ALA A 189 -11.46 24.88 13.77
N GLU A 190 -12.14 25.45 14.77
CA GLU A 190 -13.32 26.29 14.53
C GLU A 190 -12.96 27.58 13.79
N LYS A 191 -11.82 28.22 14.09
CA LYS A 191 -11.35 29.40 13.34
C LYS A 191 -11.10 29.08 11.86
N ILE A 192 -10.55 27.90 11.56
CA ILE A 192 -10.36 27.41 10.18
C ILE A 192 -11.72 27.17 9.50
N LYS A 193 -12.65 26.48 10.16
CA LYS A 193 -13.98 26.22 9.61
C LYS A 193 -14.71 27.53 9.32
N SER A 194 -14.67 28.50 10.24
CA SER A 194 -15.28 29.82 10.02
C SER A 194 -14.69 30.53 8.81
N LYS A 195 -13.37 30.46 8.58
CA LYS A 195 -12.76 31.03 7.37
C LYS A 195 -13.28 30.40 6.08
N TYR A 196 -13.48 29.09 6.06
CA TYR A 196 -14.11 28.45 4.92
C TYR A 196 -15.59 28.82 4.79
N ARG A 197 -16.33 28.89 5.88
CA ARG A 197 -17.75 29.31 5.85
C ARG A 197 -17.92 30.74 5.34
N GLU A 198 -17.02 31.65 5.70
CA GLU A 198 -16.99 33.03 5.17
C GLU A 198 -16.77 33.05 3.65
N GLN A 199 -15.91 32.17 3.14
CA GLN A 199 -15.54 32.12 1.72
C GLN A 199 -16.53 31.33 0.85
N TYR A 200 -17.27 30.39 1.44
CA TYR A 200 -18.09 29.41 0.72
C TYR A 200 -19.54 29.39 1.23
N ASN A 201 -20.16 30.57 1.37
CA ASN A 201 -21.59 30.75 1.68
C ASN A 201 -22.08 29.92 2.88
N GLY A 202 -21.29 29.85 3.95
CA GLY A 202 -21.66 29.16 5.19
C GLY A 202 -21.34 27.66 5.22
N ILE A 203 -20.82 27.08 4.13
CA ILE A 203 -20.50 25.65 4.03
C ILE A 203 -18.99 25.44 3.96
N VAL A 204 -18.48 24.35 4.53
CA VAL A 204 -17.07 23.94 4.36
C VAL A 204 -16.99 22.91 3.24
N PRO A 205 -16.38 23.22 2.08
CA PRO A 205 -16.45 22.37 0.90
C PRO A 205 -15.39 21.25 0.94
N TYR A 206 -15.56 20.26 1.83
CA TYR A 206 -14.58 19.18 2.01
C TYR A 206 -14.33 18.33 0.75
N ASP A 207 -15.29 18.25 -0.17
CA ASP A 207 -15.15 17.45 -1.38
C ASP A 207 -14.17 18.10 -2.38
N THR A 208 -14.23 19.42 -2.53
CA THR A 208 -13.39 20.17 -3.47
C THR A 208 -12.07 20.63 -2.87
N LEU A 209 -11.97 20.77 -1.54
CA LEU A 209 -10.74 21.22 -0.89
C LEU A 209 -9.57 20.27 -1.13
N THR A 210 -8.39 20.81 -1.39
CA THR A 210 -7.15 20.03 -1.37
C THR A 210 -6.47 20.15 0.01
N TYR A 211 -5.60 19.19 0.33
CA TYR A 211 -4.76 19.33 1.53
C TYR A 211 -3.85 20.56 1.46
N SER A 212 -3.46 20.99 0.25
CA SER A 212 -2.67 22.21 0.05
C SER A 212 -3.44 23.45 0.50
N ASP A 213 -4.73 23.56 0.14
CA ASP A 213 -5.60 24.67 0.55
C ASP A 213 -5.75 24.71 2.07
N ILE A 214 -5.97 23.54 2.68
CA ILE A 214 -6.06 23.38 4.13
C ILE A 214 -4.76 23.82 4.81
N PHE A 215 -3.60 23.38 4.31
CA PHE A 215 -2.31 23.77 4.89
C PHE A 215 -2.05 25.26 4.77
N SER A 216 -2.38 25.87 3.63
CA SER A 216 -2.25 27.32 3.42
C SER A 216 -3.06 28.11 4.44
N ILE A 217 -4.33 27.75 4.63
CA ILE A 217 -5.20 28.42 5.60
C ILE A 217 -4.70 28.21 7.04
N ILE A 218 -4.22 27.01 7.38
CA ILE A 218 -3.63 26.75 8.70
C ILE A 218 -2.41 27.63 8.93
N THR A 219 -1.49 27.70 7.97
CA THR A 219 -0.29 28.53 8.08
C THR A 219 -0.64 30.00 8.23
N LYS A 220 -1.61 30.50 7.45
CA LYS A 220 -2.07 31.89 7.54
C LYS A 220 -2.65 32.21 8.91
N ILE A 221 -3.62 31.42 9.39
CA ILE A 221 -4.25 31.64 10.70
C ILE A 221 -3.23 31.46 11.84
N GLY A 222 -2.31 30.50 11.71
CA GLY A 222 -1.24 30.28 12.68
C GLY A 222 -0.32 31.50 12.81
N LEU A 223 0.08 32.11 11.69
CA LEU A 223 0.87 33.34 11.68
C LEU A 223 0.12 34.52 12.31
N GLU A 224 -1.16 34.69 11.98
CA GLU A 224 -2.01 35.73 12.58
C GLU A 224 -2.05 35.58 14.12
N ILE A 225 -2.32 34.39 14.63
CA ILE A 225 -2.36 34.14 16.08
C ILE A 225 -1.00 34.38 16.74
N CYS A 226 0.10 33.93 16.11
CA CYS A 226 1.45 34.17 16.62
C CYS A 226 1.77 35.66 16.71
N ASN A 227 1.36 36.44 15.70
CA ASN A 227 1.53 37.90 15.70
C ASN A 227 0.69 38.56 16.80
N ASP A 228 -0.57 38.18 16.96
CA ASP A 228 -1.45 38.70 18.02
C ASP A 228 -0.86 38.43 19.42
N ILE A 229 -0.34 37.22 19.65
CA ILE A 229 0.33 36.86 20.89
C ILE A 229 1.58 37.72 21.11
N LYS A 230 2.38 37.96 20.05
CA LYS A 230 3.59 38.78 20.12
C LYS A 230 3.26 40.23 20.48
N ILE A 231 2.26 40.82 19.82
CA ILE A 231 1.79 42.19 20.08
C ILE A 231 1.24 42.29 21.51
N ASN A 232 0.38 41.37 21.93
CA ASN A 232 -0.17 41.35 23.29
C ASN A 232 0.91 41.20 24.38
N LYS A 233 1.97 40.44 24.11
CA LYS A 233 3.13 40.34 25.01
C LYS A 233 3.92 41.64 25.10
N GLN A 234 3.96 42.43 24.01
CA GLN A 234 4.62 43.74 24.00
C GLN A 234 3.80 44.75 24.80
N VAL A 235 2.50 44.86 24.53
CA VAL A 235 1.57 45.73 25.27
C VAL A 235 1.63 45.47 26.78
N LYS A 236 1.67 44.20 27.20
CA LYS A 236 1.80 43.83 28.63
C LYS A 236 3.14 44.21 29.25
N ARG A 237 4.22 44.28 28.46
CA ARG A 237 5.55 44.73 28.94
C ARG A 237 5.55 46.24 29.10
N ASP A 238 5.07 46.96 28.09
CA ASP A 238 5.04 48.43 28.10
C ASP A 238 4.16 48.97 29.24
N ALA A 239 3.02 48.32 29.50
CA ALA A 239 2.16 48.66 30.63
C ALA A 239 2.81 48.43 32.01
N LYS A 240 3.75 47.48 32.13
CA LYS A 240 4.51 47.25 33.38
C LYS A 240 5.63 48.26 33.55
N THR A 241 6.27 48.68 32.46
CA THR A 241 7.31 49.72 32.48
C THR A 241 6.71 51.06 32.87
N TYR A 242 5.60 51.46 32.25
CA TYR A 242 4.89 52.71 32.58
C TYR A 242 4.48 52.79 34.06
N LYS A 243 4.05 51.68 34.66
CA LYS A 243 3.69 51.62 36.09
C LYS A 243 4.88 51.67 37.05
N LYS A 244 6.12 51.53 36.58
CA LYS A 244 7.34 51.65 37.39
C LYS A 244 7.99 53.03 37.31
N GLU A 245 7.63 53.81 36.29
CA GLU A 245 8.15 55.16 36.04
C GLU A 245 7.25 56.26 36.65
N LEU A 246 6.08 55.86 37.17
CA LEU A 246 5.19 56.67 38.02
C LEU A 246 5.43 56.33 39.50
#